data_AF-A0A2A2H825-F1
#
_entry.id   AF-A0A2A2H825-F1
#
_cell.length_a   1.000
_cell.length_b   1.000
_cell.length_c   1.000
_cell.angle_alpha   90.00
_cell.angle_beta   90.00
_cell.angle_gamma   90.00
#
_symmetry.space_group_name_H-M   'P 1'
#
loop_
_entity.id
_entity.type
_entity.pdbx_description
1 polymer ?
#
loop_
_entity_poly.entity_id
_entity_poly.type
_entity_poly.pdbx_seq_one_letter_code
_entity_poly.pdbx_strand_id
1 'polypeptide(L)'
;MFCPKCGTDNDDDAKYCEGCGRSLQKGIHEQNMQSKQKNENSGMSNGVKVLIVICVVLVAGIGLTVGMLLQNPANSAANNSKQDQVVTTTQSPDTQTYQPTWHKVAVYTGPGEDYGSFTIKGNQFKVTMSAVPAITYTTNYLDVYVYDGNTIGINTVGSGTLSWSETENPDKKEDSILVSHGSGVYTLDILPTDIDNYAVTVWDYY
;
A
#
# COMPACT_ATOMS: atom_id res chain seq x y z
N MET A 1 17.40 -25.07 -13.26
CA MET A 1 16.34 -25.12 -12.23
C MET A 1 15.04 -24.48 -12.71
N PHE A 2 13.91 -25.05 -12.34
CA PHE A 2 12.60 -24.47 -12.68
C PHE A 2 12.21 -23.35 -11.72
N CYS A 3 11.73 -22.24 -12.27
CA CYS A 3 11.21 -21.14 -11.48
C CYS A 3 9.91 -21.56 -10.76
N PRO A 4 9.84 -21.45 -9.42
CA PRO A 4 8.63 -21.85 -8.68
C PRO A 4 7.43 -20.92 -8.92
N LYS A 5 7.63 -19.76 -9.57
CA LYS A 5 6.54 -18.81 -9.90
C LYS A 5 5.91 -19.05 -11.26
N CYS A 6 6.72 -19.34 -12.28
CA CYS A 6 6.24 -19.36 -13.67
C CYS A 6 6.61 -20.64 -14.44
N GLY A 7 7.38 -21.55 -13.84
CA GLY A 7 7.77 -22.81 -14.47
C GLY A 7 8.84 -22.69 -15.56
N THR A 8 9.36 -21.49 -15.84
CA THR A 8 10.50 -21.32 -16.77
C THR A 8 11.72 -22.10 -16.26
N ASP A 9 12.35 -22.87 -17.15
CA ASP A 9 13.64 -23.49 -16.85
C ASP A 9 14.73 -22.42 -16.92
N ASN A 10 15.56 -22.34 -15.89
CA ASN A 10 16.63 -21.36 -15.77
C ASN A 10 17.94 -22.10 -15.51
N ASP A 11 19.08 -21.45 -15.74
CA ASP A 11 20.36 -22.00 -15.30
C ASP A 11 20.39 -22.23 -13.77
N ASP A 12 21.11 -23.25 -13.31
CA ASP A 12 21.15 -23.60 -11.88
C ASP A 12 21.85 -22.54 -11.01
N ASP A 13 22.63 -21.64 -11.61
CA ASP A 13 23.28 -20.48 -11.00
C ASP A 13 22.55 -19.15 -11.25
N ALA A 14 21.41 -19.18 -11.96
CA ALA A 14 20.60 -18.00 -12.21
C ALA A 14 20.14 -17.38 -10.88
N LYS A 15 20.43 -16.09 -10.69
CA LYS A 15 19.97 -15.32 -9.51
C LYS A 15 18.54 -14.85 -9.64
N TYR A 16 18.05 -14.70 -10.86
CA TYR A 16 16.70 -14.25 -11.19
C TYR A 16 16.17 -15.06 -12.37
N CYS A 17 14.85 -15.25 -12.40
CA CYS A 17 14.17 -15.96 -13.47
C CYS A 17 14.17 -15.13 -14.75
N GLU A 18 14.62 -15.71 -15.86
CA GLU A 18 14.59 -15.06 -17.18
C GLU A 18 13.17 -14.84 -17.71
N GLY A 19 12.21 -15.68 -17.30
CA GLY A 19 10.83 -15.61 -17.75
C GLY A 19 9.98 -14.58 -17.00
N CYS A 20 10.24 -14.37 -15.70
CA CYS A 20 9.38 -13.51 -14.86
C CYS A 20 10.13 -12.55 -13.92
N GLY A 21 11.46 -12.57 -13.90
CA GLY A 21 12.29 -11.69 -13.08
C GLY A 21 12.36 -12.02 -11.57
N ARG A 22 11.67 -13.07 -11.10
CA ARG A 22 11.71 -13.47 -9.68
C ARG A 22 13.10 -13.94 -9.27
N SER A 23 13.58 -13.54 -8.09
CA SER A 23 14.84 -14.06 -7.51
C SER A 23 14.78 -15.59 -7.29
N LEU A 24 15.86 -16.28 -7.66
CA LEU A 24 16.03 -17.74 -7.57
C LEU A 24 17.11 -18.15 -6.54
N GLN A 25 17.66 -17.19 -5.79
CA GLN A 25 18.76 -17.42 -4.87
C GLN A 25 18.37 -18.41 -3.75
N LYS A 26 18.87 -19.64 -3.82
CA LYS A 26 18.78 -20.64 -2.74
C LYS A 26 19.63 -20.20 -1.55
N GLY A 27 19.02 -20.00 -0.38
CA GLY A 27 19.75 -19.59 0.82
C GLY A 27 18.96 -19.60 2.13
N ILE A 28 18.78 -20.81 2.70
CA ILE A 28 18.81 -21.12 4.15
C ILE A 28 17.93 -20.25 5.07
N HIS A 29 16.63 -20.55 5.22
CA HIS A 29 15.90 -20.32 6.48
C HIS A 29 14.59 -21.13 6.54
N GLU A 30 14.65 -22.42 6.21
CA GLU A 30 13.63 -23.37 6.64
C GLU A 30 14.33 -24.63 7.10
N GLN A 31 14.67 -24.69 8.39
CA GLN A 31 14.37 -25.80 9.31
C GLN A 31 14.64 -25.32 10.75
N ASN A 32 13.66 -25.56 11.63
CA ASN A 32 13.60 -25.28 13.08
C ASN A 32 13.09 -23.90 13.53
N MET A 33 11.78 -23.81 13.82
CA MET A 33 11.32 -23.65 15.20
C MET A 33 9.86 -24.09 15.34
N GLN A 34 9.67 -25.37 15.68
CA GLN A 34 8.56 -25.72 16.56
C GLN A 34 8.87 -25.19 17.97
N SER A 35 7.84 -24.65 18.61
CA SER A 35 7.68 -24.45 20.06
C SER A 35 8.57 -23.41 20.77
N LYS A 36 7.97 -22.24 21.06
CA LYS A 36 7.98 -21.72 22.43
C LYS A 36 6.81 -20.77 22.67
N GLN A 37 5.71 -21.31 23.19
CA GLN A 37 4.84 -20.51 24.06
C GLN A 37 5.70 -20.02 25.23
N LYS A 38 5.83 -18.70 25.37
CA LYS A 38 6.12 -18.10 26.67
C LYS A 38 5.24 -16.88 26.83
N ASN A 39 4.12 -17.11 27.50
CA ASN A 39 3.33 -16.10 28.16
C ASN A 39 4.22 -15.45 29.23
N GLU A 40 4.48 -14.15 29.12
CA GLU A 40 4.96 -13.33 30.23
C GLU A 40 4.23 -12.00 30.23
N ASN A 41 3.34 -11.84 31.21
CA ASN A 41 2.87 -10.54 31.69
C ASN A 41 4.10 -9.69 32.05
N SER A 42 4.48 -8.76 31.18
CA SER A 42 5.52 -7.79 31.46
C SER A 42 4.95 -6.66 32.31
N GLY A 43 5.18 -6.74 33.62
CA GLY A 43 5.02 -5.63 34.55
C GLY A 43 5.88 -4.44 34.10
N MET A 44 5.27 -3.25 34.09
CA MET A 44 5.90 -2.03 33.61
C MET A 44 7.19 -1.72 34.40
N SER A 45 8.31 -1.62 33.69
CA SER A 45 9.63 -1.31 34.28
C SER A 45 9.63 0.06 34.97
N ASN A 46 10.41 0.20 36.03
CA ASN A 46 10.44 1.39 36.90
C ASN A 46 10.72 2.71 36.15
N GLY A 47 11.37 2.63 34.97
CA GLY A 47 11.60 3.79 34.10
C GLY A 47 10.32 4.38 33.51
N VAL A 48 9.34 3.55 33.14
CA VAL A 48 8.08 4.02 32.55
C VAL A 48 7.20 4.69 33.62
N LYS A 49 7.25 4.22 34.87
CA LYS A 49 6.54 4.89 35.98
C LYS A 49 7.07 6.30 36.24
N VAL A 50 8.39 6.50 36.18
CA VAL A 50 9.01 7.83 36.32
C VAL A 50 8.61 8.75 35.14
N LEU A 51 8.56 8.21 33.93
CA LEU A 51 8.19 8.97 32.73
C LEU A 51 6.72 9.43 32.76
N ILE A 52 5.81 8.58 33.24
CA ILE A 52 4.39 8.94 33.41
C ILE A 52 4.22 10.10 34.41
N VAL A 53 4.93 10.08 35.54
CA VAL A 53 4.84 11.15 36.54
C VAL A 53 5.35 12.49 35.98
N ILE A 54 6.45 12.47 35.22
CA ILE A 54 6.98 13.68 34.55
C ILE A 54 5.98 14.22 33.52
N CYS A 55 5.38 13.35 32.70
CA CYS A 55 4.37 13.78 31.73
C CYS A 55 3.14 14.42 32.38
N VAL A 56 2.65 13.89 33.51
CA VAL A 56 1.49 14.47 34.22
C VAL A 56 1.82 15.87 34.77
N VAL A 57 3.02 16.07 35.31
CA VAL A 57 3.46 17.39 35.80
C VAL A 57 3.58 18.41 34.65
N LEU A 58 4.10 17.98 33.49
CA LEU A 58 4.19 18.85 32.32
C LEU A 58 2.80 19.22 31.76
N VAL A 59 1.86 18.27 31.69
CA VAL A 59 0.49 18.55 31.22
C VAL A 59 -0.28 19.45 32.19
N ALA A 60 -0.11 19.25 33.51
CA ALA A 60 -0.71 20.13 34.51
C ALA A 60 -0.10 21.54 34.51
N GLY A 61 1.19 21.68 34.19
CA GLY A 61 1.89 22.97 34.10
C GLY A 61 1.56 23.77 32.83
N ILE A 62 1.25 23.11 31.72
CA ILE A 62 0.93 23.76 30.44
C ILE A 62 -0.56 24.15 30.33
N GLY A 63 -1.42 23.62 31.22
CA GLY A 63 -2.87 23.84 31.23
C GLY A 63 -3.38 25.25 31.54
N LEU A 64 -2.53 26.29 31.55
CA LEU A 64 -2.93 27.66 31.87
C LEU A 64 -2.69 28.72 30.77
N THR A 65 -2.28 28.35 29.54
CA THR A 65 -2.03 29.41 28.52
C THR A 65 -2.34 29.03 27.07
N VAL A 66 -3.50 28.45 26.74
CA VAL A 66 -4.00 28.59 25.35
C VAL A 66 -5.51 28.39 25.28
N GLY A 67 -6.26 29.38 24.80
CA GLY A 67 -7.68 29.20 24.54
C GLY A 67 -8.56 30.43 24.31
N MET A 68 -8.01 31.62 24.04
CA MET A 68 -8.76 32.68 23.36
C MET A 68 -8.28 32.73 21.92
N LEU A 69 -9.19 32.41 20.98
CA LEU A 69 -9.55 33.24 19.82
C LEU A 69 -10.08 32.34 18.68
N LEU A 70 -11.39 32.12 18.69
CA LEU A 70 -12.17 31.70 17.52
C LEU A 70 -12.94 32.92 17.04
N GLN A 71 -12.74 33.34 15.79
CA GLN A 71 -13.79 33.76 14.85
C GLN A 71 -13.20 34.15 13.47
N ASN A 72 -13.52 33.31 12.49
CA ASN A 72 -13.70 33.65 11.06
C ASN A 72 -15.08 34.40 10.91
N PRO A 73 -15.56 34.91 9.74
CA PRO A 73 -15.04 34.85 8.37
C PRO A 73 -15.19 36.16 7.53
N ALA A 74 -14.73 36.05 6.27
CA ALA A 74 -15.24 36.72 5.06
C ALA A 74 -15.12 38.25 4.91
N ASN A 75 -14.35 38.66 3.89
CA ASN A 75 -14.78 39.71 2.96
C ASN A 75 -14.16 39.44 1.58
N SER A 76 -14.98 38.90 0.68
CA SER A 76 -14.73 39.01 -0.75
C SER A 76 -15.16 40.42 -1.19
N ALA A 77 -14.26 41.17 -1.81
CA ALA A 77 -14.62 42.35 -2.58
C ALA A 77 -13.97 42.21 -3.97
N ALA A 78 -14.84 41.99 -4.93
CA ALA A 78 -14.56 42.00 -6.35
C ALA A 78 -14.02 43.37 -6.79
N ASN A 79 -12.99 43.37 -7.64
CA ASN A 79 -12.70 44.51 -8.50
C ASN A 79 -12.81 44.06 -9.95
N ASN A 80 -13.91 44.50 -10.57
CA ASN A 80 -14.07 44.54 -12.02
C ASN A 80 -13.14 45.63 -12.56
N SER A 81 -12.31 45.28 -13.52
CA SER A 81 -11.73 46.25 -14.45
C SER A 81 -11.72 45.61 -15.83
N LYS A 82 -12.69 46.05 -16.64
CA LYS A 82 -12.68 45.88 -18.09
C LYS A 82 -11.46 46.63 -18.62
N GLN A 83 -10.62 45.98 -19.42
CA GLN A 83 -9.99 46.67 -20.55
C GLN A 83 -9.55 45.69 -21.64
N ASP A 84 -10.22 45.86 -22.78
CA ASP A 84 -9.79 45.72 -24.17
C ASP A 84 -9.07 44.46 -24.68
N GLN A 85 -9.82 43.80 -25.55
CA GLN A 85 -9.40 42.84 -26.56
C GLN A 85 -8.45 43.50 -27.56
N VAL A 86 -7.22 43.00 -27.65
CA VAL A 86 -6.36 43.14 -28.83
C VAL A 86 -6.21 41.76 -29.45
N VAL A 87 -6.89 41.57 -30.58
CA VAL A 87 -6.73 40.40 -31.44
C VAL A 87 -5.32 40.46 -32.03
N THR A 88 -4.46 39.55 -31.59
CA THR A 88 -3.19 39.24 -32.26
C THR A 88 -3.25 37.77 -32.66
N THR A 89 -3.32 37.52 -33.96
CA THR A 89 -3.13 36.18 -34.53
C THR A 89 -1.67 35.81 -34.39
N THR A 90 -1.36 35.05 -33.34
CA THR A 90 -0.12 34.28 -33.24
C THR A 90 -0.53 32.82 -33.27
N GLN A 91 -0.09 32.08 -34.30
CA GLN A 91 -0.19 30.64 -34.33
C GLN A 91 0.69 30.10 -33.19
N SER A 92 0.06 29.69 -32.09
CA SER A 92 0.72 28.93 -31.03
C SER A 92 1.08 27.54 -31.55
N PRO A 93 2.26 27.00 -31.20
CA PRO A 93 2.57 25.59 -31.44
C PRO A 93 1.55 24.74 -30.68
N ASP A 94 1.08 23.66 -31.30
CA ASP A 94 0.16 22.70 -30.71
C ASP A 94 0.56 22.37 -29.26
N THR A 95 -0.16 22.95 -28.30
CA THR A 95 -0.11 22.51 -26.91
C THR A 95 -0.79 21.14 -26.92
N GLN A 96 0.00 20.08 -27.03
CA GLN A 96 -0.44 18.73 -26.72
C GLN A 96 -0.93 18.77 -25.26
N THR A 97 -2.24 18.89 -25.07
CA THR A 97 -2.86 18.90 -23.76
C THR A 97 -2.73 17.50 -23.19
N TYR A 98 -1.65 17.26 -22.45
CA TYR A 98 -1.39 15.99 -21.79
C TYR A 98 -2.55 15.66 -20.84
N GLN A 99 -3.29 14.59 -21.16
CA GLN A 99 -4.33 14.05 -20.29
C GLN A 99 -3.77 12.81 -19.61
N PRO A 100 -3.64 12.80 -18.27
CA PRO A 100 -3.11 11.64 -17.56
C PRO A 100 -4.00 10.40 -17.74
N THR A 101 -3.38 9.22 -17.82
CA THR A 101 -4.08 7.94 -18.02
C THR A 101 -3.52 6.84 -17.11
N TRP A 102 -4.25 5.72 -16.99
CA TRP A 102 -3.83 4.59 -16.16
C TRP A 102 -2.88 3.66 -16.92
N HIS A 103 -1.68 3.47 -16.39
CA HIS A 103 -0.65 2.57 -16.93
C HIS A 103 -0.41 1.41 -15.96
N LYS A 104 -0.41 0.18 -16.47
CA LYS A 104 -0.11 -1.00 -15.65
C LYS A 104 1.37 -1.01 -15.26
N VAL A 105 1.65 -1.21 -13.97
CA VAL A 105 3.02 -1.22 -13.42
C VAL A 105 3.46 -2.63 -13.03
N ALA A 106 2.63 -3.35 -12.28
CA ALA A 106 2.97 -4.65 -11.74
C ALA A 106 1.74 -5.55 -11.65
N VAL A 107 1.97 -6.87 -11.71
CA VAL A 107 0.95 -7.89 -11.50
C VAL A 107 1.54 -8.98 -10.61
N TYR A 108 0.81 -9.33 -9.55
CA TYR A 108 1.10 -10.41 -8.63
C TYR A 108 -0.02 -11.44 -8.75
N THR A 109 0.36 -12.71 -8.87
CA THR A 109 -0.58 -13.82 -8.99
C THR A 109 -0.03 -15.00 -8.23
N GLY A 110 -0.92 -15.77 -7.63
CA GLY A 110 -0.58 -17.03 -6.99
C GLY A 110 -1.75 -17.55 -6.18
N PRO A 111 -1.52 -18.62 -5.42
CA PRO A 111 -2.30 -18.91 -4.22
C PRO A 111 -1.59 -18.48 -2.93
N GLY A 112 -0.24 -18.39 -2.92
CA GLY A 112 0.56 -18.12 -1.74
C GLY A 112 0.96 -16.66 -1.55
N GLU A 113 1.51 -16.36 -0.37
CA GLU A 113 2.05 -15.03 -0.05
C GLU A 113 3.02 -14.53 -1.13
N ASP A 114 2.91 -13.25 -1.47
CA ASP A 114 3.82 -12.57 -2.38
C ASP A 114 4.00 -11.12 -1.90
N TYR A 115 5.16 -10.55 -2.18
CA TYR A 115 5.45 -9.16 -1.87
C TYR A 115 6.37 -8.59 -2.94
N GLY A 116 6.31 -7.28 -3.13
CA GLY A 116 7.18 -6.66 -4.12
C GLY A 116 7.10 -5.15 -4.13
N SER A 117 8.23 -4.54 -4.50
CA SER A 117 8.32 -3.10 -4.66
C SER A 117 8.07 -2.69 -6.10
N PHE A 118 7.44 -1.53 -6.29
CA PHE A 118 7.14 -0.94 -7.58
C PHE A 118 7.33 0.57 -7.54
N THR A 119 7.59 1.18 -8.69
CA THR A 119 7.81 2.62 -8.80
C THR A 119 6.63 3.29 -9.48
N ILE A 120 6.14 4.36 -8.86
CA ILE A 120 5.07 5.23 -9.34
C ILE A 120 5.70 6.54 -9.81
N LYS A 121 5.33 6.97 -11.03
CA LYS A 121 5.73 8.25 -11.62
C LYS A 121 4.66 9.31 -11.39
N GLY A 122 3.40 8.90 -11.35
CA GLY A 122 2.26 9.78 -11.14
C GLY A 122 2.13 10.31 -9.72
N ASN A 123 1.04 11.01 -9.48
CA ASN A 123 0.64 11.52 -8.17
C ASN A 123 -0.39 10.64 -7.46
N GLN A 124 -0.82 9.57 -8.12
CA GLN A 124 -1.72 8.58 -7.56
C GLN A 124 -1.55 7.26 -8.31
N PHE A 125 -1.88 6.18 -7.61
CA PHE A 125 -1.91 4.84 -8.18
C PHE A 125 -3.10 4.07 -7.61
N LYS A 126 -3.47 2.98 -8.29
CA LYS A 126 -4.56 2.10 -7.91
C LYS A 126 -4.07 0.67 -7.84
N VAL A 127 -4.39 -0.02 -6.77
CA VAL A 127 -4.17 -1.46 -6.60
C VAL A 127 -5.52 -2.14 -6.74
N THR A 128 -5.71 -2.95 -7.78
CA THR A 128 -6.91 -3.78 -7.94
C THR A 128 -6.60 -5.19 -7.50
N MET A 129 -7.45 -5.78 -6.66
CA MET A 129 -7.31 -7.14 -6.18
C MET A 129 -8.51 -7.98 -6.58
N SER A 130 -8.27 -9.25 -6.87
CA SER A 130 -9.32 -10.24 -7.07
C SER A 130 -8.87 -11.59 -6.59
N ALA A 131 -9.78 -12.39 -6.05
CA ALA A 131 -9.47 -13.74 -5.59
C ALA A 131 -10.68 -14.68 -5.66
N VAL A 132 -10.38 -15.97 -5.73
CA VAL A 132 -11.31 -17.08 -5.55
C VAL A 132 -10.89 -17.84 -4.29
N PRO A 133 -11.79 -18.05 -3.32
CA PRO A 133 -11.46 -18.77 -2.09
C PRO A 133 -11.29 -20.27 -2.37
N ALA A 134 -10.49 -20.94 -1.55
CA ALA A 134 -10.53 -22.39 -1.49
C ALA A 134 -11.85 -22.84 -0.86
N ILE A 135 -12.42 -23.96 -1.32
CA ILE A 135 -13.65 -24.51 -0.73
C ILE A 135 -13.30 -25.23 0.59
N THR A 136 -13.28 -24.47 1.68
CA THR A 136 -13.04 -24.96 3.05
C THR A 136 -14.23 -24.66 3.96
N TYR A 137 -14.19 -25.16 5.20
CA TYR A 137 -15.16 -24.83 6.25
C TYR A 137 -14.60 -23.79 7.23
N THR A 138 -13.72 -22.91 6.74
CA THR A 138 -13.07 -21.83 7.49
C THR A 138 -13.30 -20.52 6.75
N THR A 139 -13.17 -19.39 7.46
CA THR A 139 -13.15 -18.08 6.81
C THR A 139 -11.90 -17.95 5.94
N ASN A 140 -12.07 -17.56 4.68
CA ASN A 140 -10.96 -17.32 3.76
C ASN A 140 -10.79 -15.82 3.59
N TYR A 141 -9.55 -15.38 3.39
CA TYR A 141 -9.29 -13.96 3.14
C TYR A 141 -8.04 -13.72 2.31
N LEU A 142 -8.05 -12.60 1.59
CA LEU A 142 -6.88 -12.01 0.94
C LEU A 142 -6.70 -10.61 1.52
N ASP A 143 -5.64 -10.43 2.30
CA ASP A 143 -5.22 -9.10 2.75
C ASP A 143 -4.15 -8.54 1.82
N VAL A 144 -4.27 -7.26 1.49
CA VAL A 144 -3.31 -6.53 0.67
C VAL A 144 -2.95 -5.24 1.40
N TYR A 145 -1.66 -5.06 1.68
CA TYR A 145 -1.12 -3.83 2.29
C TYR A 145 -0.18 -3.11 1.34
N VAL A 146 -0.24 -1.79 1.36
CA VAL A 146 0.62 -0.91 0.57
C VAL A 146 1.42 -0.02 1.52
N TYR A 147 2.74 -0.05 1.38
CA TYR A 147 3.69 0.72 2.18
C TYR A 147 4.42 1.74 1.33
N ASP A 148 4.65 2.94 1.88
CA ASP A 148 5.55 3.93 1.29
C ASP A 148 7.01 3.53 1.52
N GLY A 149 7.77 3.39 0.44
CA GLY A 149 9.14 2.92 0.43
C GLY A 149 9.30 1.41 0.21
N ASN A 150 10.46 0.89 0.62
CA ASN A 150 10.91 -0.47 0.32
C ASN A 150 10.78 -1.45 1.50
N THR A 151 10.14 -1.03 2.58
CA THR A 151 10.11 -1.78 3.84
C THR A 151 8.69 -2.13 4.23
N ILE A 152 8.39 -3.42 4.32
CA ILE A 152 7.09 -3.93 4.78
C ILE A 152 6.87 -3.54 6.25
N GLY A 153 5.64 -3.17 6.58
CA GLY A 153 5.22 -2.84 7.95
C GLY A 153 5.56 -1.42 8.39
N ILE A 154 6.18 -0.61 7.53
CA ILE A 154 6.53 0.79 7.81
C ILE A 154 5.72 1.70 6.89
N ASN A 155 5.06 2.73 7.45
CA ASN A 155 4.31 3.73 6.70
C ASN A 155 3.24 3.16 5.75
N THR A 156 2.24 2.49 6.29
CA THR A 156 1.09 1.99 5.50
C THR A 156 0.32 3.16 4.88
N VAL A 157 0.20 3.16 3.56
CA VAL A 157 -0.53 4.17 2.77
C VAL A 157 -1.82 3.65 2.17
N GLY A 158 -2.06 2.34 2.22
CA GLY A 158 -3.30 1.71 1.79
C GLY A 158 -3.41 0.27 2.26
N SER A 159 -4.64 -0.22 2.37
CA SER A 159 -4.93 -1.62 2.66
C SER A 159 -6.30 -2.01 2.12
N GLY A 160 -6.50 -3.28 1.84
CA GLY A 160 -7.81 -3.83 1.50
C GLY A 160 -7.87 -5.33 1.78
N THR A 161 -9.09 -5.83 1.99
CA THR A 161 -9.35 -7.21 2.37
C THR A 161 -10.51 -7.75 1.53
N LEU A 162 -10.30 -8.91 0.90
CA LEU A 162 -11.40 -9.75 0.42
C LEU A 162 -11.60 -10.86 1.43
N SER A 163 -12.84 -11.15 1.85
CA SER A 163 -13.11 -12.25 2.79
C SER A 163 -14.35 -13.03 2.39
N TRP A 164 -14.37 -14.32 2.73
CA TRP A 164 -15.50 -15.22 2.56
C TRP A 164 -15.80 -15.90 3.89
N SER A 165 -17.05 -15.83 4.33
CA SER A 165 -17.48 -16.56 5.53
C SER A 165 -17.62 -18.06 5.25
N GLU A 166 -17.60 -18.89 6.30
CA GLU A 166 -17.61 -20.37 6.23
C GLU A 166 -18.74 -20.97 5.37
N THR A 167 -19.86 -20.26 5.21
CA THR A 167 -21.03 -20.72 4.45
C THR A 167 -21.32 -19.86 3.22
N GLU A 168 -20.44 -18.92 2.90
CA GLU A 168 -20.62 -18.03 1.75
C GLU A 168 -20.40 -18.77 0.43
N ASN A 169 -21.10 -18.35 -0.63
CA ASN A 169 -20.82 -18.87 -1.96
C ASN A 169 -19.36 -18.55 -2.35
N PRO A 170 -18.54 -19.53 -2.80
CA PRO A 170 -17.13 -19.31 -3.16
C PRO A 170 -16.95 -18.58 -4.50
N ASP A 171 -17.78 -17.58 -4.78
CA ASP A 171 -17.67 -16.76 -5.97
C ASP A 171 -16.45 -15.84 -5.87
N LYS A 172 -15.87 -15.55 -7.04
CA LYS A 172 -14.79 -14.56 -7.16
C LYS A 172 -15.23 -13.21 -6.60
N LYS A 173 -14.37 -12.60 -5.78
CA LYS A 173 -14.53 -11.21 -5.31
C LYS A 173 -13.43 -10.32 -5.86
N GLU A 174 -13.72 -9.03 -5.95
CA GLU A 174 -12.80 -8.01 -6.44
C GLU A 174 -12.96 -6.72 -5.62
N ASP A 175 -11.87 -5.99 -5.41
CA ASP A 175 -11.88 -4.67 -4.80
C ASP A 175 -10.68 -3.82 -5.30
N SER A 176 -10.62 -2.55 -4.91
CA SER A 176 -9.51 -1.67 -5.26
C SER A 176 -9.12 -0.71 -4.14
N ILE A 177 -7.82 -0.50 -3.98
CA ILE A 177 -7.21 0.50 -3.11
C ILE A 177 -6.77 1.66 -4.01
N LEU A 178 -7.30 2.86 -3.80
CA LEU A 178 -6.82 4.07 -4.45
C LEU A 178 -5.87 4.80 -3.50
N VAL A 179 -4.64 5.06 -3.96
CA VAL A 179 -3.61 5.74 -3.17
C VAL A 179 -3.22 7.04 -3.88
N SER A 180 -3.54 8.17 -3.27
CA SER A 180 -3.13 9.50 -3.75
C SER A 180 -1.86 9.96 -3.03
N HIS A 181 -0.77 9.20 -3.19
CA HIS A 181 0.57 9.58 -2.75
C HIS A 181 1.44 9.89 -3.98
N GLY A 182 2.45 10.75 -3.78
CA GLY A 182 3.32 11.24 -4.86
C GLY A 182 4.15 10.16 -5.55
N SER A 183 4.93 10.57 -6.54
CA SER A 183 5.88 9.66 -7.21
C SER A 183 6.86 9.07 -6.19
N GLY A 184 7.20 7.79 -6.33
CA GLY A 184 8.07 7.12 -5.37
C GLY A 184 8.12 5.62 -5.56
N VAL A 185 8.83 4.95 -4.65
CA VAL A 185 8.83 3.50 -4.55
C VAL A 185 7.86 3.10 -3.45
N TYR A 186 7.05 2.10 -3.73
CA TYR A 186 6.09 1.53 -2.80
C TYR A 186 6.30 0.03 -2.72
N THR A 187 5.84 -0.58 -1.64
CA THR A 187 5.89 -2.03 -1.45
C THR A 187 4.50 -2.57 -1.19
N LEU A 188 4.15 -3.65 -1.89
CA LEU A 188 2.98 -4.47 -1.63
C LEU A 188 3.35 -5.65 -0.76
N ASP A 189 2.47 -5.98 0.17
CA ASP A 189 2.46 -7.24 0.93
C ASP A 189 1.09 -7.90 0.75
N ILE A 190 1.09 -9.14 0.28
CA ILE A 190 -0.11 -9.88 -0.14
C ILE A 190 -0.18 -11.17 0.69
N LEU A 191 -1.18 -11.25 1.56
CA LEU A 191 -1.34 -12.30 2.55
C LEU A 191 -2.66 -13.06 2.30
N PRO A 192 -2.62 -14.11 1.46
CA PRO A 192 -3.76 -15.01 1.29
C PRO A 192 -3.86 -16.02 2.43
N THR A 193 -5.08 -16.33 2.85
CA THR A 193 -5.42 -17.46 3.73
C THR A 193 -6.54 -18.25 3.10
N ASP A 194 -6.28 -19.53 2.82
CA ASP A 194 -7.21 -20.44 2.17
C ASP A 194 -7.77 -19.88 0.84
N ILE A 195 -6.87 -19.35 -0.02
CA ILE A 195 -7.21 -18.80 -1.34
C ILE A 195 -6.70 -19.74 -2.45
N ASP A 196 -7.57 -20.11 -3.38
CA ASP A 196 -7.22 -20.97 -4.53
C ASP A 196 -6.37 -20.20 -5.55
N ASN A 197 -6.78 -18.97 -5.87
CA ASN A 197 -5.98 -18.05 -6.68
C ASN A 197 -6.36 -16.59 -6.46
N TYR A 198 -5.37 -15.71 -6.65
CA TYR A 198 -5.58 -14.27 -6.68
C TYR A 198 -4.84 -13.59 -7.85
N ALA A 199 -5.27 -12.36 -8.14
CA ALA A 199 -4.54 -11.41 -8.96
C ALA A 199 -4.59 -10.02 -8.31
N VAL A 200 -3.42 -9.43 -8.05
CA VAL A 200 -3.25 -8.06 -7.57
C VAL A 200 -2.49 -7.27 -8.64
N THR A 201 -3.10 -6.21 -9.16
CA THR A 201 -2.52 -5.38 -10.24
C THR A 201 -2.37 -3.95 -9.78
N VAL A 202 -1.19 -3.37 -10.05
CA VAL A 202 -0.88 -1.97 -9.79
C VAL A 202 -1.01 -1.15 -11.06
N TRP A 203 -1.68 -0.01 -10.96
CA TRP A 203 -1.86 0.97 -12.02
C TRP A 203 -1.37 2.33 -11.56
N ASP A 204 -0.52 2.97 -12.35
CA ASP A 204 0.00 4.33 -12.12
C ASP A 204 -0.78 5.32 -12.98
N TYR A 205 -1.16 6.46 -12.42
CA TYR A 205 -1.85 7.53 -13.12
C TYR A 205 -0.89 8.64 -13.46
N TYR A 206 -0.41 8.63 -14.69
CA TYR A 206 0.36 9.74 -15.24
C TYR A 206 -0.05 10.00 -16.67
#